data_AF-A0A1Z8X0Z1-F1
#
_entry.id   AF-A0A1Z8X0Z1-F1
#
_cell.length_a   1.000
_cell.length_b   1.000
_cell.length_c   1.000
_cell.angle_alpha   90.00
_cell.angle_beta   90.00
_cell.angle_gamma   90.00
#
_symmetry.space_group_name_H-M   'P 1'
#
loop_
_entity.id
_entity.type
_entity.pdbx_description
1 polymer ?
#
loop_
_entity_poly.entity_id
_entity_poly.type
_entity_poly.pdbx_seq_one_letter_code
_entity_poly.pdbx_strand_id
1 'polypeptide(L)'
;MSTKVGIIGAGGMLQYHAAGFRAAGADIVAICDVNEVAAGNAAAGLNVENVFSDVSDMLQKLPELDAVSVITPNRFHKPLAIQLLQAGKHVFCEKPPALNAAEVAEMKDVAENQSKVLMFDFNNRARPESYALMDYINSGDVGMINSAQAKWIRRTGIPGFGGWFTNKKLSGGGPVIDLLHMLDLALFYMGYPDPQHVLAQTFNDFIENKSFKGPWGIPDVADGVTDVESAAHGFIRFTTGQVLSYQVSWAEMNKREEVSVTFQGQKAGGMIRRLFNVDGLDETSIDDCELYVQENGRSVNRSIITEPNEDMGRIRAAQNFVLTIEGDEKPLNTPDQALKLMKIIDATYESASSGRPVVIS
;
A
#
# COMPACT_ATOMS: atom_id res chain seq x y z
N MET A 1 -8.62 -27.82 6.60
CA MET A 1 -7.47 -27.68 7.50
C MET A 1 -7.17 -26.20 7.59
N SER A 2 -6.72 -25.70 8.75
CA SER A 2 -6.34 -24.27 8.88
C SER A 2 -5.12 -23.97 8.03
N THR A 3 -5.13 -22.85 7.30
CA THR A 3 -3.97 -22.32 6.57
C THR A 3 -2.82 -22.03 7.56
N LYS A 4 -1.63 -22.57 7.33
CA LYS A 4 -0.43 -22.34 8.15
C LYS A 4 0.42 -21.20 7.59
N VAL A 5 0.62 -20.15 8.38
CA VAL A 5 1.26 -18.92 7.97
C VAL A 5 2.57 -18.70 8.73
N GLY A 6 3.64 -18.42 7.99
CA GLY A 6 4.88 -17.85 8.53
C GLY A 6 4.92 -16.33 8.31
N ILE A 7 5.61 -15.59 9.18
CA ILE A 7 5.77 -14.15 9.02
C ILE A 7 7.25 -13.79 9.04
N ILE A 8 7.73 -13.12 7.98
CA ILE A 8 9.09 -12.59 7.87
C ILE A 8 9.07 -11.10 8.16
N GLY A 9 9.75 -10.70 9.23
CA GLY A 9 9.78 -9.34 9.78
C GLY A 9 9.03 -9.26 11.11
N ALA A 10 9.68 -8.72 12.13
CA ALA A 10 9.12 -8.48 13.46
C ALA A 10 8.84 -6.97 13.70
N GLY A 11 8.52 -6.24 12.63
CA GLY A 11 8.30 -4.79 12.63
C GLY A 11 6.86 -4.37 12.94
N GLY A 12 6.58 -3.08 12.78
CA GLY A 12 5.31 -2.44 13.19
C GLY A 12 4.06 -2.85 12.40
N MET A 13 4.16 -3.74 11.41
CA MET A 13 3.01 -4.28 10.69
C MET A 13 2.60 -5.68 11.18
N LEU A 14 3.45 -6.33 11.98
CA LEU A 14 3.28 -7.69 12.46
C LEU A 14 1.92 -7.89 13.14
N GLN A 15 1.55 -7.01 14.07
CA GLN A 15 0.32 -7.18 14.83
C GLN A 15 -0.95 -7.10 13.95
N TYR A 16 -0.94 -6.28 12.90
CA TYR A 16 -2.09 -6.16 11.99
C TYR A 16 -2.21 -7.40 11.10
N HIS A 17 -1.10 -7.88 10.56
CA HIS A 17 -1.08 -9.09 9.73
C HIS A 17 -1.49 -10.30 10.56
N ALA A 18 -0.91 -10.46 11.75
CA ALA A 18 -1.25 -11.55 12.65
C ALA A 18 -2.73 -11.53 13.07
N ALA A 19 -3.28 -10.34 13.37
CA ALA A 19 -4.70 -10.19 13.69
C ALA A 19 -5.59 -10.58 12.49
N GLY A 20 -5.25 -10.13 11.28
CA GLY A 20 -5.99 -10.45 10.06
C GLY A 20 -5.99 -11.94 9.73
N PHE A 21 -4.83 -12.58 9.80
CA PHE A 21 -4.71 -14.03 9.56
C PHE A 21 -5.52 -14.84 10.58
N ARG A 22 -5.46 -14.49 11.87
CA ARG A 22 -6.28 -15.14 12.91
C ARG A 22 -7.77 -14.91 12.72
N ALA A 23 -8.17 -13.71 12.30
CA ALA A 23 -9.57 -13.41 12.01
C ALA A 23 -10.11 -14.23 10.81
N ALA A 24 -9.25 -14.69 9.92
CA ALA A 24 -9.59 -15.65 8.86
C ALA A 24 -9.49 -17.12 9.31
N GLY A 25 -9.06 -17.39 10.54
CA GLY A 25 -8.91 -18.76 11.07
C GLY A 25 -7.58 -19.45 10.72
N ALA A 26 -6.58 -18.71 10.22
CA ALA A 26 -5.25 -19.24 9.97
C ALA A 26 -4.42 -19.40 11.25
N ASP A 27 -3.49 -20.35 11.20
CA ASP A 27 -2.53 -20.66 12.26
C ASP A 27 -1.19 -20.01 11.95
N ILE A 28 -0.69 -19.18 12.87
CA ILE A 28 0.60 -18.50 12.70
C ILE A 28 1.64 -19.38 13.38
N VAL A 29 2.46 -20.06 12.58
CA VAL A 29 3.33 -21.13 13.08
C VAL A 29 4.79 -20.72 13.19
N ALA A 30 5.20 -19.60 12.58
CA ALA A 30 6.59 -19.14 12.60
C ALA A 30 6.74 -17.62 12.50
N ILE A 31 7.71 -17.09 13.23
CA ILE A 31 8.24 -15.73 13.06
C ILE A 31 9.70 -15.83 12.62
N CYS A 32 10.08 -15.10 11.57
CA CYS A 32 11.44 -15.04 11.06
C CYS A 32 11.92 -13.58 11.01
N ASP A 33 13.04 -13.25 11.66
CA ASP A 33 13.70 -11.95 11.52
C ASP A 33 15.19 -12.11 11.74
N VAL A 34 16.01 -11.39 10.96
CA VAL A 34 17.47 -11.39 11.13
C VAL A 34 17.90 -10.89 12.52
N ASN A 35 17.04 -10.13 13.20
CA ASN A 35 17.17 -9.78 14.60
C ASN A 35 16.44 -10.83 15.47
N GLU A 36 17.19 -11.82 15.94
CA GLU A 36 16.67 -12.92 16.79
C GLU A 36 15.94 -12.45 18.04
N VAL A 37 16.39 -11.34 18.65
CA VAL A 37 15.74 -10.78 19.84
C VAL A 37 14.37 -10.22 19.48
N ALA A 38 14.27 -9.49 18.36
CA ALA A 38 12.99 -8.98 17.87
C ALA A 38 12.05 -10.13 17.50
N ALA A 39 12.54 -11.16 16.79
CA ALA A 39 11.76 -12.34 16.43
C ALA A 39 11.25 -13.09 17.66
N GLY A 40 12.10 -13.31 18.67
CA GLY A 40 11.73 -13.98 19.92
C GLY A 40 10.67 -13.22 20.72
N ASN A 41 10.81 -11.89 20.84
CA ASN A 41 9.80 -11.05 21.50
C ASN A 41 8.46 -11.06 20.77
N ALA A 42 8.49 -10.95 19.44
CA ALA A 42 7.32 -11.03 18.58
C ALA A 42 6.60 -12.38 18.73
N ALA A 43 7.35 -13.48 18.66
CA ALA A 43 6.83 -14.82 18.81
C ALA A 43 6.20 -15.05 20.19
N ALA A 44 6.85 -14.58 21.27
CA ALA A 44 6.29 -14.62 22.61
C ALA A 44 4.98 -13.81 22.72
N GLY A 45 4.93 -12.59 22.19
CA GLY A 45 3.73 -11.75 22.19
C GLY A 45 2.57 -12.33 21.37
N LEU A 46 2.87 -13.17 20.38
CA LEU A 46 1.88 -13.85 19.56
C LEU A 46 1.62 -15.30 20.00
N ASN A 47 2.33 -15.86 20.99
CA ASN A 47 2.29 -17.29 21.33
C ASN A 47 2.62 -18.21 20.13
N VAL A 48 3.69 -17.89 19.40
CA VAL A 48 4.23 -18.69 18.30
C VAL A 48 5.49 -19.39 18.77
N GLU A 49 5.59 -20.71 18.55
CA GLU A 49 6.71 -21.50 19.08
C GLU A 49 7.97 -21.43 18.22
N ASN A 50 7.81 -21.37 16.89
CA ASN A 50 8.96 -21.43 15.99
C ASN A 50 9.50 -20.03 15.68
N VAL A 51 10.78 -19.84 15.98
CA VAL A 51 11.53 -18.60 15.75
C VAL A 51 12.72 -18.90 14.87
N PHE A 52 12.91 -18.11 13.83
CA PHE A 52 14.01 -18.25 12.88
C PHE A 52 14.72 -16.92 12.63
N SER A 53 16.00 -16.99 12.29
CA SER A 53 16.78 -15.86 11.76
C SER A 53 17.18 -16.02 10.29
N ASP A 54 16.87 -17.17 9.69
CA ASP A 54 17.10 -17.47 8.29
C ASP A 54 15.84 -18.07 7.65
N VAL A 55 15.48 -17.54 6.47
CA VAL A 55 14.26 -17.92 5.74
C VAL A 55 14.39 -19.32 5.15
N SER A 56 15.59 -19.73 4.74
CA SER A 56 15.82 -21.06 4.17
C SER A 56 15.69 -22.14 5.25
N ASP A 57 16.22 -21.88 6.45
CA ASP A 57 16.06 -22.76 7.61
C ASP A 57 14.57 -22.90 8.02
N MET A 58 13.83 -21.79 8.05
CA MET A 58 12.38 -21.80 8.28
C MET A 58 11.65 -22.69 7.27
N LEU A 59 11.90 -22.49 5.96
CA LEU A 59 11.27 -23.27 4.90
C LEU A 59 11.65 -24.76 4.95
N GLN A 60 12.89 -25.08 5.33
CA GLN A 60 13.36 -26.46 5.44
C GLN A 60 12.71 -27.19 6.62
N LYS A 61 12.61 -26.52 7.78
CA LYS A 61 12.08 -27.12 9.01
C LYS A 61 10.56 -27.15 9.06
N LEU A 62 9.88 -26.27 8.32
CA LEU A 62 8.42 -26.18 8.25
C LEU A 62 7.91 -26.38 6.80
N PRO A 63 8.09 -27.57 6.21
CA PRO A 63 7.59 -27.86 4.87
C PRO A 63 6.07 -27.72 4.76
N GLU A 64 5.35 -27.83 5.87
CA GLU A 64 3.90 -27.68 5.98
C GLU A 64 3.38 -26.25 5.91
N LEU A 65 4.25 -25.22 5.83
CA LEU A 65 3.79 -23.85 5.60
C LEU A 65 2.97 -23.77 4.32
N ASP A 66 1.81 -23.12 4.37
CA ASP A 66 0.98 -22.87 3.20
C ASP A 66 1.32 -21.49 2.61
N ALA A 67 1.46 -20.49 3.48
CA ALA A 67 1.66 -19.10 3.09
C ALA A 67 2.70 -18.39 3.96
N VAL A 68 3.27 -17.31 3.44
CA VAL A 68 4.21 -16.46 4.17
C VAL A 68 3.91 -14.98 3.94
N SER A 69 3.91 -14.23 5.03
CA SER A 69 3.82 -12.76 5.01
C SER A 69 5.20 -12.13 5.02
N VAL A 70 5.44 -11.11 4.19
CA VAL A 70 6.72 -10.38 4.10
C VAL A 70 6.51 -8.92 4.51
N ILE A 71 7.00 -8.56 5.70
CA ILE A 71 6.91 -7.22 6.33
C ILE A 71 8.31 -6.64 6.58
N THR A 72 9.17 -6.74 5.57
CA THR A 72 10.57 -6.27 5.59
C THR A 72 10.74 -4.94 4.84
N PRO A 73 11.90 -4.26 4.92
CA PRO A 73 12.22 -3.14 4.03
C PRO A 73 12.11 -3.49 2.55
N ASN A 74 11.76 -2.50 1.72
CA ASN A 74 11.31 -2.66 0.33
C ASN A 74 12.27 -3.46 -0.55
N ARG A 75 13.59 -3.24 -0.44
CA ARG A 75 14.58 -3.99 -1.25
C ARG A 75 14.53 -5.50 -1.08
N PHE A 76 13.96 -5.98 0.03
CA PHE A 76 13.91 -7.40 0.35
C PHE A 76 12.62 -8.07 -0.13
N HIS A 77 11.61 -7.30 -0.58
CA HIS A 77 10.33 -7.82 -1.06
C HIS A 77 10.51 -8.81 -2.21
N LYS A 78 11.15 -8.39 -3.32
CA LYS A 78 11.41 -9.29 -4.46
C LYS A 78 12.16 -10.57 -4.08
N PRO A 79 13.40 -10.50 -3.52
CA PRO A 79 14.17 -11.72 -3.29
C PRO A 79 13.46 -12.69 -2.33
N LEU A 80 12.78 -12.17 -1.30
CA LEU A 80 12.02 -13.01 -0.38
C LEU A 80 10.79 -13.62 -1.05
N ALA A 81 9.99 -12.83 -1.76
CA ALA A 81 8.80 -13.34 -2.46
C ALA A 81 9.17 -14.43 -3.47
N ILE A 82 10.21 -14.22 -4.29
CA ILE A 82 10.66 -15.23 -5.26
C ILE A 82 11.09 -16.51 -4.55
N GLN A 83 11.89 -16.42 -3.47
CA GLN A 83 12.32 -17.58 -2.69
C GLN A 83 11.12 -18.37 -2.15
N LEU A 84 10.12 -17.68 -1.61
CA LEU A 84 8.91 -18.27 -1.03
C LEU A 84 8.02 -18.92 -2.09
N LEU A 85 7.79 -18.23 -3.20
CA LEU A 85 6.98 -18.74 -4.31
C LEU A 85 7.64 -19.99 -4.92
N GLN A 86 8.96 -19.98 -5.13
CA GLN A 86 9.72 -21.14 -5.60
C GLN A 86 9.68 -22.33 -4.62
N ALA A 87 9.53 -22.05 -3.32
CA ALA A 87 9.27 -23.07 -2.31
C ALA A 87 7.79 -23.53 -2.25
N GLY A 88 6.96 -23.10 -3.20
CA GLY A 88 5.55 -23.48 -3.32
C GLY A 88 4.64 -22.81 -2.29
N LYS A 89 5.01 -21.65 -1.74
CA LYS A 89 4.24 -20.93 -0.72
C LYS A 89 3.44 -19.78 -1.33
N HIS A 90 2.24 -19.53 -0.81
CA HIS A 90 1.50 -18.30 -1.12
C HIS A 90 2.19 -17.12 -0.42
N VAL A 91 2.15 -15.92 -1.01
CA VAL A 91 2.87 -14.75 -0.48
C VAL A 91 1.95 -13.54 -0.32
N PHE A 92 1.95 -12.97 0.88
CA PHE A 92 1.40 -11.65 1.18
C PHE A 92 2.55 -10.69 1.47
N CYS A 93 2.82 -9.76 0.56
CA CYS A 93 3.95 -8.85 0.66
C CYS A 93 3.49 -7.45 1.02
N GLU A 94 4.25 -6.75 1.85
CA GLU A 94 4.02 -5.34 2.10
C GLU A 94 4.05 -4.48 0.84
N LYS A 95 3.46 -3.28 0.98
CA LYS A 95 3.66 -2.18 0.04
C LYS A 95 4.98 -1.46 0.34
N PRO A 96 5.57 -0.76 -0.65
CA PRO A 96 5.31 -0.92 -2.08
C PRO A 96 5.61 -2.35 -2.54
N PRO A 97 5.03 -2.83 -3.65
CA PRO A 97 5.23 -4.22 -4.08
C PRO A 97 6.70 -4.65 -4.26
N ALA A 98 7.54 -3.74 -4.75
CA ALA A 98 8.98 -3.90 -4.93
C ALA A 98 9.61 -2.52 -5.15
N LEU A 99 10.90 -2.44 -5.53
CA LEU A 99 11.56 -1.16 -5.79
C LEU A 99 11.16 -0.51 -7.13
N ASN A 100 10.69 -1.28 -8.10
CA ASN A 100 10.32 -0.82 -9.44
C ASN A 100 9.41 -1.85 -10.15
N ALA A 101 8.89 -1.50 -11.32
CA ALA A 101 7.98 -2.35 -12.09
C ALA A 101 8.64 -3.64 -12.60
N ALA A 102 9.92 -3.60 -12.98
CA ALA A 102 10.63 -4.79 -13.47
C ALA A 102 10.71 -5.87 -12.39
N GLU A 103 10.97 -5.47 -11.13
CA GLU A 103 10.97 -6.39 -10.00
C GLU A 103 9.60 -7.02 -9.76
N VAL A 104 8.51 -6.26 -9.85
CA VAL A 104 7.14 -6.80 -9.72
C VAL A 104 6.83 -7.77 -10.86
N ALA A 105 7.28 -7.48 -12.09
CA ALA A 105 7.11 -8.39 -13.22
C ALA A 105 7.78 -9.74 -12.97
N GLU A 106 9.02 -9.74 -12.47
CA GLU A 106 9.70 -10.99 -12.07
C GLU A 106 8.92 -11.75 -10.98
N MET A 107 8.43 -11.06 -9.95
CA MET A 107 7.64 -11.68 -8.87
C MET A 107 6.34 -12.30 -9.39
N LYS A 108 5.64 -11.57 -10.26
CA LYS A 108 4.42 -12.03 -10.94
C LYS A 108 4.68 -13.30 -11.74
N ASP A 109 5.70 -13.29 -12.60
CA ASP A 109 6.02 -14.43 -13.46
C ASP A 109 6.32 -15.68 -12.63
N VAL A 110 7.05 -15.55 -11.52
CA VAL A 110 7.30 -16.67 -10.62
C VAL A 110 6.01 -17.15 -9.95
N ALA A 111 5.15 -16.24 -9.48
CA ALA A 111 3.87 -16.61 -8.86
C ALA A 111 2.96 -17.39 -9.81
N GLU A 112 2.87 -16.95 -11.07
CA GLU A 112 2.09 -17.61 -12.13
C GLU A 112 2.67 -18.99 -12.45
N ASN A 113 3.98 -19.09 -12.64
CA ASN A 113 4.66 -20.36 -12.92
C ASN A 113 4.49 -21.39 -11.79
N GLN A 114 4.42 -20.93 -10.54
CA GLN A 114 4.22 -21.80 -9.37
C GLN A 114 2.74 -22.02 -9.04
N SER A 115 1.82 -21.35 -9.76
CA SER A 115 0.39 -21.35 -9.46
C SER A 115 0.11 -20.98 -8.00
N LYS A 116 0.79 -19.96 -7.50
CA LYS A 116 0.66 -19.45 -6.12
C LYS A 116 0.07 -18.06 -6.11
N VAL A 117 -0.67 -17.78 -5.04
CA VAL A 117 -1.24 -16.44 -4.79
C VAL A 117 -0.12 -15.52 -4.35
N LEU A 118 0.03 -14.40 -5.05
CA LEU A 118 0.86 -13.27 -4.67
C LEU A 118 -0.06 -12.06 -4.54
N MET A 119 -0.15 -11.49 -3.33
CA MET A 119 -0.91 -10.29 -3.03
C MET A 119 -0.03 -9.28 -2.30
N PHE A 120 -0.39 -8.00 -2.44
CA PHE A 120 0.30 -6.90 -1.80
C PHE A 120 -0.60 -6.21 -0.77
N ASP A 121 -0.05 -5.62 0.29
CA ASP A 121 -0.86 -4.91 1.29
C ASP A 121 -1.32 -3.52 0.80
N PHE A 122 -2.26 -3.52 -0.15
CA PHE A 122 -3.01 -2.33 -0.55
C PHE A 122 -4.20 -2.11 0.39
N ASN A 123 -3.89 -2.01 1.69
CA ASN A 123 -4.82 -1.98 2.82
C ASN A 123 -5.98 -0.98 2.69
N ASN A 124 -5.74 0.16 2.03
CA ASN A 124 -6.76 1.19 1.88
C ASN A 124 -7.98 0.75 1.04
N ARG A 125 -7.84 -0.29 0.20
CA ARG A 125 -8.98 -0.91 -0.49
C ARG A 125 -9.90 -1.69 0.46
N ALA A 126 -9.37 -2.10 1.62
CA ALA A 126 -10.06 -2.90 2.62
C ALA A 126 -10.76 -2.06 3.71
N ARG A 127 -10.75 -0.73 3.57
CA ARG A 127 -11.47 0.17 4.47
C ARG A 127 -12.99 0.05 4.24
N PRO A 128 -13.83 0.14 5.28
CA PRO A 128 -15.30 0.04 5.15
C PRO A 128 -15.90 0.96 4.08
N GLU A 129 -15.48 2.21 4.03
CA GLU A 129 -15.88 3.21 3.05
C GLU A 129 -15.43 2.89 1.63
N SER A 130 -14.30 2.19 1.47
CA SER A 130 -13.83 1.73 0.16
C SER A 130 -14.72 0.62 -0.39
N TYR A 131 -15.14 -0.33 0.46
CA TYR A 131 -16.14 -1.33 0.08
C TYR A 131 -17.48 -0.68 -0.27
N ALA A 132 -17.98 0.20 0.60
CA ALA A 132 -19.26 0.87 0.39
C ALA A 132 -19.26 1.69 -0.92
N LEU A 133 -18.18 2.42 -1.22
CA LEU A 133 -18.07 3.16 -2.46
C LEU A 133 -18.00 2.24 -3.68
N MET A 134 -17.28 1.12 -3.59
CA MET A 134 -17.24 0.12 -4.66
C MET A 134 -18.61 -0.49 -4.94
N ASP A 135 -19.49 -0.64 -3.94
CA ASP A 135 -20.86 -1.10 -4.17
C ASP A 135 -21.63 -0.14 -5.09
N TYR A 136 -21.50 1.18 -4.89
CA TYR A 136 -22.10 2.20 -5.76
C TYR A 136 -21.45 2.29 -7.15
N ILE A 137 -20.14 2.01 -7.25
CA ILE A 137 -19.45 1.95 -8.55
C ILE A 137 -19.94 0.72 -9.33
N ASN A 138 -19.98 -0.44 -8.67
CA ASN A 138 -20.36 -1.72 -9.28
C ASN A 138 -21.86 -1.80 -9.60
N SER A 139 -22.73 -1.15 -8.82
CA SER A 139 -24.17 -1.02 -9.13
C SER A 139 -24.42 -0.13 -10.35
N GLY A 140 -23.42 0.65 -10.77
CA GLY A 140 -23.51 1.60 -11.86
C GLY A 140 -24.14 2.95 -11.47
N ASP A 141 -24.28 3.25 -10.17
CA ASP A 141 -24.79 4.53 -9.66
C ASP A 141 -23.81 5.68 -9.92
N VAL A 142 -22.50 5.39 -9.89
CA VAL A 142 -21.45 6.39 -10.20
C VAL A 142 -21.20 6.50 -11.71
N GLY A 143 -21.37 5.40 -12.45
CA GLY A 143 -20.91 5.26 -13.84
C GLY A 143 -19.38 5.21 -13.94
N MET A 144 -18.86 5.31 -15.16
CA MET A 144 -17.40 5.33 -15.37
C MET A 144 -16.79 6.59 -14.77
N ILE A 145 -15.73 6.45 -13.98
CA ILE A 145 -14.97 7.58 -13.44
C ILE A 145 -14.04 8.14 -14.52
N ASN A 146 -14.31 9.37 -14.97
CA ASN A 146 -13.54 10.01 -16.04
C ASN A 146 -12.28 10.71 -15.53
N SER A 147 -12.35 11.26 -14.32
CA SER A 147 -11.26 11.99 -13.69
C SER A 147 -11.24 11.71 -12.19
N ALA A 148 -10.05 11.57 -11.63
CA ALA A 148 -9.86 11.50 -10.18
C ALA A 148 -8.67 12.35 -9.72
N GLN A 149 -8.65 12.67 -8.43
CA GLN A 149 -7.52 13.29 -7.75
C GLN A 149 -7.19 12.48 -6.51
N ALA A 150 -5.94 12.05 -6.37
CA ALA A 150 -5.43 11.31 -5.23
C ALA A 150 -4.49 12.18 -4.41
N LYS A 151 -4.67 12.26 -3.09
CA LYS A 151 -3.79 13.03 -2.21
C LYS A 151 -3.42 12.25 -0.97
N TRP A 152 -2.14 12.22 -0.66
CA TRP A 152 -1.68 11.92 0.70
C TRP A 152 -0.57 12.92 1.03
N ILE A 153 -0.95 14.00 1.69
CA ILE A 153 -0.05 15.12 1.98
C ILE A 153 0.03 15.37 3.48
N ARG A 154 1.25 15.40 4.00
CA ARG A 154 1.55 15.64 5.41
C ARG A 154 2.10 17.04 5.61
N ARG A 155 1.80 17.63 6.77
CA ARG A 155 2.36 18.92 7.17
C ARG A 155 3.85 18.79 7.49
N THR A 156 4.15 17.90 8.44
CA THR A 156 5.48 17.53 8.94
C THR A 156 5.46 16.04 9.24
N GLY A 157 5.90 15.23 8.29
CA GLY A 157 5.66 13.79 8.28
C GLY A 157 6.81 12.97 7.69
N ILE A 158 8.03 13.50 7.71
CA ILE A 158 9.22 12.75 7.27
C ILE A 158 9.45 11.59 8.24
N PRO A 159 9.56 10.34 7.77
CA PRO A 159 9.54 9.13 8.60
C PRO A 159 10.81 8.89 9.42
N GLY A 160 11.69 9.88 9.56
CA GLY A 160 13.01 9.77 10.19
C GLY A 160 14.13 10.07 9.20
N PHE A 161 15.36 10.15 9.68
CA PHE A 161 16.54 10.54 8.89
C PHE A 161 17.65 9.50 8.96
N GLY A 162 18.29 9.26 7.82
CA GLY A 162 19.46 8.38 7.71
C GLY A 162 19.16 6.87 7.74
N GLY A 163 17.94 6.48 8.12
CA GLY A 163 17.51 5.09 8.15
C GLY A 163 17.13 4.54 6.77
N TRP A 164 16.60 3.31 6.74
CA TRP A 164 16.30 2.64 5.46
C TRP A 164 15.22 3.36 4.64
N PHE A 165 14.30 4.06 5.31
CA PHE A 165 13.17 4.73 4.68
C PHE A 165 13.58 5.94 3.84
N THR A 166 14.69 6.59 4.19
CA THR A 166 15.24 7.74 3.47
C THR A 166 16.44 7.39 2.60
N ASN A 167 16.74 6.10 2.47
CA ASN A 167 17.84 5.61 1.65
C ASN A 167 17.24 4.98 0.38
N LYS A 168 17.41 5.65 -0.76
CA LYS A 168 16.81 5.27 -2.05
C LYS A 168 17.20 3.86 -2.48
N LYS A 169 18.40 3.39 -2.13
CA LYS A 169 18.84 2.01 -2.42
C LYS A 169 18.05 0.94 -1.64
N LEU A 170 17.49 1.32 -0.49
CA LEU A 170 16.73 0.43 0.40
C LEU A 170 15.22 0.61 0.24
N SER A 171 14.74 1.84 0.03
CA SER A 171 13.32 2.18 -0.08
C SER A 171 12.80 2.27 -1.52
N GLY A 172 13.67 2.56 -2.50
CA GLY A 172 13.31 2.86 -3.90
C GLY A 172 13.03 4.35 -4.15
N GLY A 173 12.70 5.10 -3.10
CA GLY A 173 12.37 6.52 -3.17
C GLY A 173 11.68 7.02 -1.90
N GLY A 174 11.08 8.20 -1.96
CA GLY A 174 10.42 8.87 -0.84
C GLY A 174 8.90 8.67 -0.85
N PRO A 175 8.09 9.73 -0.67
CA PRO A 175 6.64 9.62 -0.59
C PRO A 175 5.97 9.08 -1.85
N VAL A 176 6.62 9.14 -3.03
CA VAL A 176 6.00 8.59 -4.26
C VAL A 176 5.77 7.09 -4.14
N ILE A 177 6.78 6.37 -3.64
CA ILE A 177 6.71 4.93 -3.48
C ILE A 177 6.13 4.53 -2.11
N ASP A 178 6.30 5.36 -1.08
CA ASP A 178 5.74 5.11 0.25
C ASP A 178 4.23 5.38 0.35
N LEU A 179 3.78 6.55 -0.12
CA LEU A 179 2.40 7.03 0.02
C LEU A 179 1.54 6.72 -1.22
N LEU A 180 1.94 5.72 -2.01
CA LEU A 180 1.23 5.28 -3.22
C LEU A 180 -0.23 4.85 -2.99
N HIS A 181 -0.67 4.74 -1.74
CA HIS A 181 -1.98 4.19 -1.36
C HIS A 181 -3.17 4.93 -2.00
N MET A 182 -3.17 6.27 -2.06
CA MET A 182 -4.30 6.99 -2.66
C MET A 182 -4.24 6.96 -4.19
N LEU A 183 -3.05 6.82 -4.76
CA LEU A 183 -2.88 6.56 -6.18
C LEU A 183 -3.45 5.17 -6.53
N ASP A 184 -3.10 4.13 -5.76
CA ASP A 184 -3.68 2.78 -5.83
C ASP A 184 -5.21 2.80 -5.69
N LEU A 185 -5.73 3.48 -4.66
CA LEU A 185 -7.16 3.53 -4.38
C LEU A 185 -7.95 4.25 -5.49
N ALA A 186 -7.40 5.34 -6.04
CA ALA A 186 -8.00 6.02 -7.19
C ALA A 186 -8.00 5.11 -8.44
N LEU A 187 -6.90 4.41 -8.73
CA LEU A 187 -6.85 3.43 -9.82
C LEU A 187 -7.88 2.31 -9.61
N PHE A 188 -8.05 1.84 -8.37
CA PHE A 188 -9.05 0.84 -8.01
C PHE A 188 -10.46 1.29 -8.35
N TYR A 189 -10.87 2.49 -7.92
CA TYR A 189 -12.18 3.06 -8.27
C TYR A 189 -12.36 3.31 -9.76
N MET A 190 -11.28 3.67 -10.46
CA MET A 190 -11.30 3.90 -11.90
C MET A 190 -11.35 2.61 -12.74
N GLY A 191 -11.24 1.44 -12.12
CA GLY A 191 -11.22 0.14 -12.80
C GLY A 191 -9.86 -0.26 -13.36
N TYR A 192 -8.76 0.29 -12.82
CA TYR A 192 -7.38 0.01 -13.24
C TYR A 192 -7.12 0.15 -14.75
N PRO A 193 -7.49 1.29 -15.37
CA PRO A 193 -7.26 1.51 -16.80
C PRO A 193 -5.76 1.51 -17.13
N ASP A 194 -5.42 1.15 -18.36
CA ASP A 194 -4.02 1.10 -18.79
C ASP A 194 -3.43 2.52 -18.86
N PRO A 195 -2.36 2.81 -18.11
CA PRO A 195 -1.75 4.13 -18.12
C PRO A 195 -1.02 4.35 -19.46
N GLN A 196 -1.13 5.56 -19.99
CA GLN A 196 -0.54 5.92 -21.28
C GLN A 196 0.61 6.91 -21.11
N HIS A 197 0.41 7.97 -20.31
CA HIS A 197 1.41 9.00 -20.09
C HIS A 197 1.44 9.46 -18.63
N VAL A 198 2.62 9.85 -18.15
CA VAL A 198 2.82 10.53 -16.86
C VAL A 198 3.60 11.82 -17.08
N LEU A 199 3.14 12.91 -16.49
CA LEU A 199 3.91 14.14 -16.32
C LEU A 199 4.00 14.45 -14.82
N ALA A 200 5.20 14.53 -14.27
CA ALA A 200 5.38 14.69 -12.83
C ALA A 200 6.65 15.49 -12.47
N GLN A 201 6.69 15.96 -11.22
CA GLN A 201 7.82 16.63 -10.60
C GLN A 201 7.98 16.12 -9.17
N THR A 202 9.23 15.84 -8.76
CA THR A 202 9.61 15.58 -7.36
C THR A 202 10.22 16.82 -6.74
N PHE A 203 10.13 16.93 -5.42
CA PHE A 203 10.64 18.03 -4.61
C PHE A 203 11.44 17.48 -3.44
N ASN A 204 12.51 18.18 -3.04
CA ASN A 204 13.37 17.79 -1.93
C ASN A 204 13.32 18.82 -0.78
N ASP A 205 12.35 19.73 -0.83
CA ASP A 205 12.18 20.76 0.18
C ASP A 205 12.04 20.13 1.57
N PHE A 206 12.76 20.69 2.54
CA PHE A 206 12.76 20.27 3.95
C PHE A 206 13.29 18.85 4.26
N ILE A 207 13.76 18.09 3.26
CA ILE A 207 14.20 16.69 3.48
C ILE A 207 15.41 16.55 4.41
N GLU A 208 16.15 17.63 4.65
CA GLU A 208 17.28 17.68 5.60
C GLU A 208 16.91 18.35 6.93
N ASN A 209 15.70 18.93 7.04
CA ASN A 209 15.28 19.66 8.24
C ASN A 209 14.62 18.71 9.25
N LYS A 210 15.35 18.40 10.33
CA LYS A 210 14.87 17.53 11.41
C LYS A 210 13.59 18.01 12.10
N SER A 211 13.22 19.28 12.02
CA SER A 211 11.94 19.76 12.55
C SER A 211 10.72 19.27 11.76
N PHE A 212 10.93 18.63 10.59
CA PHE A 212 9.89 18.04 9.76
C PHE A 212 9.67 16.54 10.02
N LYS A 213 10.34 15.98 11.04
CA LYS A 213 10.11 14.59 11.46
C LYS A 213 8.65 14.40 11.86
N GLY A 214 8.02 13.36 11.33
CA GLY A 214 6.68 12.94 11.72
C GLY A 214 6.65 12.24 13.10
N PRO A 215 5.48 12.18 13.74
CA PRO A 215 5.27 11.40 14.96
C PRO A 215 5.32 9.88 14.73
N TRP A 216 5.18 9.43 13.48
CA TRP A 216 5.46 8.06 13.04
C TRP A 216 6.80 8.01 12.31
N GLY A 217 7.50 6.87 12.38
CA GLY A 217 8.75 6.69 11.67
C GLY A 217 9.75 5.78 12.37
N ILE A 218 10.94 5.70 11.79
CA ILE A 218 12.07 4.96 12.35
C ILE A 218 13.01 5.87 13.14
N PRO A 219 13.79 5.32 14.08
CA PRO A 219 14.85 6.06 14.76
C PRO A 219 15.85 6.67 13.76
N ASP A 220 16.34 7.87 14.09
CA ASP A 220 17.32 8.54 13.24
C ASP A 220 18.68 7.83 13.33
N VAL A 221 19.38 7.77 12.21
CA VAL A 221 20.75 7.24 12.11
C VAL A 221 21.66 8.41 11.79
N ALA A 222 22.53 8.78 12.75
CA ALA A 222 23.32 10.01 12.69
C ALA A 222 24.16 10.14 11.40
N ASP A 223 24.81 9.06 10.99
CA ASP A 223 25.66 8.98 9.79
C ASP A 223 24.97 8.22 8.64
N GLY A 224 23.64 8.19 8.67
CA GLY A 224 22.82 7.49 7.70
C GLY A 224 22.60 8.26 6.41
N VAL A 225 21.95 7.62 5.44
CA VAL A 225 21.69 8.19 4.10
C VAL A 225 20.29 8.79 4.02
N THR A 226 20.21 10.02 3.50
CA THR A 226 18.97 10.72 3.15
C THR A 226 19.09 11.25 1.72
N ASP A 227 18.64 10.47 0.74
CA ASP A 227 18.82 10.75 -0.70
C ASP A 227 17.54 10.53 -1.54
N VAL A 228 16.39 10.68 -0.88
CA VAL A 228 15.05 10.57 -1.47
C VAL A 228 14.37 11.93 -1.57
N GLU A 229 13.29 12.01 -2.35
CA GLU A 229 12.41 13.17 -2.41
C GLU A 229 11.53 13.32 -1.15
N SER A 230 11.06 14.53 -0.86
CA SER A 230 10.12 14.85 0.22
C SER A 230 8.69 15.05 -0.26
N ALA A 231 8.48 15.25 -1.57
CA ALA A 231 7.16 15.33 -2.20
C ALA A 231 7.22 15.02 -3.70
N ALA A 232 6.07 14.72 -4.30
CA ALA A 232 5.88 14.76 -5.74
C ALA A 232 4.43 15.04 -6.13
N HIS A 233 4.29 15.75 -7.24
CA HIS A 233 3.01 16.06 -7.87
C HIS A 233 3.02 15.56 -9.32
N GLY A 234 1.92 15.00 -9.79
CA GLY A 234 1.86 14.50 -11.16
C GLY A 234 0.46 14.37 -11.73
N PHE A 235 0.44 14.10 -13.03
CA PHE A 235 -0.75 13.93 -13.86
C PHE A 235 -0.58 12.72 -14.78
N ILE A 236 -1.60 11.88 -14.82
CA ILE A 236 -1.62 10.61 -15.55
C ILE A 236 -2.76 10.66 -16.56
N ARG A 237 -2.47 10.26 -17.79
CA ARG A 237 -3.48 10.00 -18.82
C ARG A 237 -3.53 8.52 -19.12
N PHE A 238 -4.73 7.96 -19.21
CA PHE A 238 -4.96 6.56 -19.53
C PHE A 238 -5.37 6.37 -21.00
N THR A 239 -5.20 5.15 -21.54
CA THR A 239 -5.56 4.81 -22.92
C THR A 239 -7.06 4.97 -23.20
N THR A 240 -7.88 4.82 -22.17
CA THR A 240 -9.34 5.02 -22.19
C THR A 240 -9.76 6.49 -22.27
N GLY A 241 -8.82 7.42 -22.14
CA GLY A 241 -9.11 8.86 -22.05
C GLY A 241 -9.41 9.36 -20.62
N GLN A 242 -9.47 8.47 -19.63
CA GLN A 242 -9.52 8.86 -18.23
C GLN A 242 -8.25 9.63 -17.82
N VAL A 243 -8.34 10.42 -16.75
CA VAL A 243 -7.20 11.15 -16.18
C VAL A 243 -7.14 11.06 -14.66
N LEU A 244 -5.94 11.14 -14.10
CA LEU A 244 -5.71 11.15 -12.65
C LEU A 244 -4.59 12.12 -12.30
N SER A 245 -4.85 13.08 -11.43
CA SER A 245 -3.78 13.88 -10.81
C SER A 245 -3.49 13.36 -9.40
N TYR A 246 -2.23 13.40 -8.97
CA TYR A 246 -1.87 13.00 -7.61
C TYR A 246 -0.93 14.00 -6.95
N GLN A 247 -1.01 14.04 -5.61
CA GLN A 247 -0.08 14.76 -4.74
C GLN A 247 0.30 13.87 -3.56
N VAL A 248 1.59 13.60 -3.40
CA VAL A 248 2.13 12.76 -2.33
C VAL A 248 3.29 13.50 -1.67
N SER A 249 3.20 13.71 -0.36
CA SER A 249 4.16 14.58 0.34
C SER A 249 4.31 14.22 1.81
N TRP A 250 5.56 14.18 2.26
CA TRP A 250 5.90 14.10 3.68
C TRP A 250 5.98 15.49 4.33
N ALA A 251 6.14 16.56 3.57
CA ALA A 251 6.49 17.88 4.09
C ALA A 251 5.87 19.04 3.26
N GLU A 252 4.54 19.08 3.18
CA GLU A 252 3.80 20.04 2.35
C GLU A 252 3.49 21.37 3.06
N MET A 253 3.78 21.49 4.37
CA MET A 253 3.38 22.65 5.19
C MET A 253 1.87 23.00 5.10
N ASN A 254 1.02 22.03 4.79
CA ASN A 254 -0.43 22.21 4.68
C ASN A 254 -1.10 22.39 6.07
N LYS A 255 -2.41 22.67 6.10
CA LYS A 255 -3.13 22.94 7.37
C LYS A 255 -3.15 21.73 8.33
N ARG A 256 -3.17 20.52 7.81
CA ARG A 256 -3.12 19.24 8.53
C ARG A 256 -2.96 18.13 7.50
N GLU A 257 -2.59 16.94 7.94
CA GLU A 257 -2.53 15.77 7.07
C GLU A 257 -3.88 15.53 6.38
N GLU A 258 -3.83 15.33 5.06
CA GLU A 258 -5.00 15.06 4.21
C GLU A 258 -4.73 13.83 3.35
N VAL A 259 -5.63 12.86 3.48
CA VAL A 259 -5.64 11.62 2.69
C VAL A 259 -6.96 11.58 1.95
N SER A 260 -6.97 11.68 0.62
CA SER A 260 -8.22 11.76 -0.12
C SER A 260 -8.15 11.17 -1.52
N VAL A 261 -9.29 10.66 -1.97
CA VAL A 261 -9.60 10.43 -3.38
C VAL A 261 -10.89 11.16 -3.70
N THR A 262 -10.82 12.12 -4.62
CA THR A 262 -12.01 12.78 -5.17
C THR A 262 -12.15 12.41 -6.63
N PHE A 263 -13.37 12.32 -7.13
CA PHE A 263 -13.59 11.88 -8.50
C PHE A 263 -14.84 12.46 -9.15
N GLN A 264 -14.83 12.44 -10.47
CA GLN A 264 -15.96 12.74 -11.33
C GLN A 264 -16.34 11.48 -12.13
N GLY A 265 -17.46 10.86 -11.76
CA GLY A 265 -18.14 9.83 -12.53
C GLY A 265 -19.08 10.41 -13.58
N GLN A 266 -19.53 9.55 -14.49
CA GLN A 266 -20.54 9.90 -15.50
C GLN A 266 -21.92 10.22 -14.90
N LYS A 267 -22.24 9.68 -13.73
CA LYS A 267 -23.54 9.85 -13.06
C LYS A 267 -23.45 10.49 -11.67
N ALA A 268 -22.30 10.36 -11.00
CA ALA A 268 -22.06 10.98 -9.70
C ALA A 268 -20.61 11.46 -9.58
N GLY A 269 -20.40 12.57 -8.87
CA GLY A 269 -19.10 12.85 -8.26
C GLY A 269 -18.98 12.17 -6.90
N GLY A 270 -17.80 12.14 -6.32
CA GLY A 270 -17.65 11.67 -4.95
C GLY A 270 -16.28 11.93 -4.34
N MET A 271 -16.20 11.62 -3.06
CA MET A 271 -15.02 11.82 -2.23
C MET A 271 -14.94 10.72 -1.18
N ILE A 272 -13.75 10.15 -1.02
CA ILE A 272 -13.33 9.56 0.25
C ILE A 272 -12.21 10.43 0.79
N ARG A 273 -12.28 10.75 2.08
CA ARG A 273 -11.28 11.57 2.75
C ARG A 273 -11.07 11.07 4.18
N ARG A 274 -9.81 10.95 4.57
CA ARG A 274 -9.38 10.85 5.95
C ARG A 274 -8.60 12.12 6.34
N LEU A 275 -8.99 12.69 7.45
CA LEU A 275 -8.30 13.77 8.13
C LEU A 275 -7.89 13.30 9.51
N PHE A 276 -7.00 14.05 10.14
CA PHE A 276 -6.52 13.75 11.49
C PHE A 276 -6.73 14.98 12.38
N ASN A 277 -7.16 14.77 13.62
CA ASN A 277 -7.16 15.84 14.61
C ASN A 277 -5.73 16.11 15.10
N VAL A 278 -4.92 15.06 15.20
CA VAL A 278 -3.48 15.13 15.41
C VAL A 278 -2.81 14.37 14.26
N ASP A 279 -2.06 15.09 13.42
CA ASP A 279 -1.38 14.51 12.26
C ASP A 279 -0.66 13.21 12.65
N GLY A 280 -0.93 12.13 11.93
CA GLY A 280 -0.32 10.82 12.16
C GLY A 280 -0.90 9.89 13.19
N LEU A 281 -1.86 10.34 13.98
CA LEU A 281 -2.49 9.51 15.00
C LEU A 281 -3.79 8.94 14.44
N ASP A 282 -3.72 7.69 14.01
CA ASP A 282 -4.81 6.94 13.37
C ASP A 282 -6.09 6.92 14.23
N GLU A 283 -5.95 6.86 15.56
CA GLU A 283 -7.05 6.91 16.53
C GLU A 283 -7.79 8.27 16.57
N THR A 284 -7.20 9.30 15.97
CA THR A 284 -7.81 10.64 15.89
C THR A 284 -8.41 10.94 14.51
N SER A 285 -8.51 9.91 13.67
CA SER A 285 -8.97 10.04 12.30
C SER A 285 -10.44 10.46 12.20
N ILE A 286 -10.75 11.17 11.13
CA ILE A 286 -12.09 11.57 10.72
C ILE A 286 -12.26 11.16 9.27
N ASP A 287 -13.17 10.23 9.03
CA ASP A 287 -13.46 9.70 7.70
C ASP A 287 -14.74 10.27 7.12
N ASP A 288 -14.65 10.71 5.87
CA ASP A 288 -15.77 11.13 5.05
C ASP A 288 -15.87 10.22 3.83
N CYS A 289 -17.09 9.75 3.53
CA CYS A 289 -17.43 9.09 2.28
C CYS A 289 -18.69 9.75 1.71
N GLU A 290 -18.57 10.40 0.57
CA GLU A 290 -19.64 11.21 -0.02
C GLU A 290 -19.83 10.95 -1.51
N LEU A 291 -21.09 11.04 -1.94
CA LEU A 291 -21.48 11.11 -3.35
C LEU A 291 -22.22 12.42 -3.63
N TYR A 292 -21.96 13.01 -4.79
CA TYR A 292 -22.58 14.25 -5.24
C TYR A 292 -23.38 13.97 -6.52
N VAL A 293 -24.69 14.17 -6.46
CA VAL A 293 -25.63 13.78 -7.52
C VAL A 293 -26.64 14.89 -7.84
N GLN A 294 -27.33 14.76 -8.97
CA GLN A 294 -28.50 15.55 -9.31
C GLN A 294 -29.76 14.70 -9.11
N GLU A 295 -30.68 15.14 -8.25
CA GLU A 295 -31.95 14.46 -8.01
C GLU A 295 -33.09 15.48 -8.11
N ASN A 296 -34.11 15.17 -8.91
CA ASN A 296 -35.27 16.05 -9.09
C ASN A 296 -34.89 17.51 -9.45
N GLY A 297 -33.83 17.69 -10.23
CA GLY A 297 -33.32 19.00 -10.63
C GLY A 297 -32.58 19.78 -9.55
N ARG A 298 -32.10 19.12 -8.49
CA ARG A 298 -31.37 19.74 -7.37
C ARG A 298 -30.07 19.00 -7.09
N SER A 299 -29.06 19.76 -6.66
CA SER A 299 -27.82 19.19 -6.13
C SER A 299 -28.07 18.51 -4.78
N VAL A 300 -27.65 17.26 -4.66
CA VAL A 300 -27.77 16.47 -3.43
C VAL A 300 -26.40 15.90 -3.07
N ASN A 301 -26.03 16.07 -1.80
CA ASN A 301 -24.87 15.43 -1.20
C ASN A 301 -25.37 14.23 -0.39
N ARG A 302 -24.91 13.03 -0.73
CA ARG A 302 -25.20 11.81 0.01
C ARG A 302 -23.98 11.48 0.87
N SER A 303 -24.17 11.38 2.18
CA SER A 303 -23.15 10.85 3.09
C SER A 303 -23.35 9.34 3.25
N ILE A 304 -22.29 8.58 2.98
CA ILE A 304 -22.25 7.14 3.17
C ILE A 304 -21.64 6.89 4.54
N ILE A 305 -22.44 6.35 5.45
CA ILE A 305 -22.01 6.09 6.83
C ILE A 305 -21.45 4.67 6.88
N THR A 306 -20.22 4.55 7.35
CA THR A 306 -19.54 3.27 7.58
C THR A 306 -18.98 3.21 8.98
N GLU A 307 -18.68 2.00 9.44
CA GLU A 307 -18.07 1.78 10.75
C GLU A 307 -16.68 2.44 10.83
N PRO A 308 -16.27 2.96 12.00
CA PRO A 308 -14.92 3.46 12.21
C PRO A 308 -13.87 2.38 11.94
N ASN A 309 -12.75 2.77 11.34
CA ASN A 309 -11.65 1.86 11.02
C ASN A 309 -10.28 2.50 11.25
N GLU A 310 -9.83 2.45 12.50
CA GLU A 310 -8.56 3.03 12.95
C GLU A 310 -7.35 2.35 12.28
N ASP A 311 -7.40 1.04 12.03
CA ASP A 311 -6.27 0.32 11.44
C ASP A 311 -6.05 0.60 9.93
N MET A 312 -6.87 1.45 9.30
CA MET A 312 -6.83 1.77 7.86
C MET A 312 -6.99 0.55 6.93
N GLY A 313 -7.66 -0.52 7.39
CA GLY A 313 -7.92 -1.73 6.61
C GLY A 313 -6.76 -2.73 6.61
N ARG A 314 -5.67 -2.49 7.37
CA ARG A 314 -4.50 -3.39 7.44
C ARG A 314 -4.88 -4.79 7.91
N ILE A 315 -5.75 -4.91 8.91
CA ILE A 315 -6.23 -6.21 9.43
C ILE A 315 -7.08 -6.90 8.36
N ARG A 316 -8.03 -6.18 7.75
CA ARG A 316 -8.97 -6.75 6.77
C ARG A 316 -8.27 -7.16 5.47
N ALA A 317 -7.21 -6.48 5.06
CA ALA A 317 -6.40 -6.84 3.90
C ALA A 317 -5.63 -8.15 4.13
N ALA A 318 -4.97 -8.29 5.29
CA ALA A 318 -4.34 -9.55 5.68
C ALA A 318 -5.36 -10.69 5.82
N GLN A 319 -6.56 -10.41 6.33
CA GLN A 319 -7.65 -11.38 6.38
C GLN A 319 -8.09 -11.84 4.98
N ASN A 320 -8.25 -10.91 4.03
CA ASN A 320 -8.65 -11.22 2.65
C ASN A 320 -7.64 -12.15 1.96
N PHE A 321 -6.35 -12.03 2.26
CA PHE A 321 -5.33 -12.90 1.69
C PHE A 321 -5.56 -14.38 2.05
N VAL A 322 -5.83 -14.68 3.32
CA VAL A 322 -6.14 -16.06 3.75
C VAL A 322 -7.44 -16.55 3.11
N LEU A 323 -8.50 -15.73 3.15
CA LEU A 323 -9.79 -16.08 2.55
C LEU A 323 -9.69 -16.27 1.03
N THR A 324 -8.75 -15.60 0.35
CA THR A 324 -8.45 -15.81 -1.06
C THR A 324 -7.81 -17.18 -1.31
N ILE A 325 -6.85 -17.59 -0.48
CA ILE A 325 -6.19 -18.90 -0.60
C ILE A 325 -7.21 -20.03 -0.38
N GLU A 326 -8.13 -19.83 0.56
CA GLU A 326 -9.17 -20.81 0.91
C GLU A 326 -10.33 -20.84 -0.11
N GLY A 327 -10.41 -19.83 -0.99
CA GLY A 327 -11.42 -19.74 -2.05
C GLY A 327 -12.74 -19.09 -1.62
N ASP A 328 -12.77 -18.49 -0.43
CA ASP A 328 -13.96 -17.86 0.15
C ASP A 328 -14.17 -16.42 -0.33
N GLU A 329 -13.09 -15.72 -0.71
CA GLU A 329 -13.16 -14.36 -1.24
C GLU A 329 -12.31 -14.18 -2.50
N LYS A 330 -12.65 -13.14 -3.29
CA LYS A 330 -11.78 -12.67 -4.36
C LYS A 330 -10.60 -11.88 -3.76
N PRO A 331 -9.43 -11.90 -4.41
CA PRO A 331 -8.31 -11.08 -3.97
C PRO A 331 -8.64 -9.59 -4.12
N LEU A 332 -8.30 -8.79 -3.12
CA LEU A 332 -8.43 -7.32 -3.16
C LEU A 332 -7.53 -6.66 -4.20
N ASN A 333 -6.42 -7.31 -4.56
CA ASN A 333 -5.50 -6.86 -5.58
C ASN A 333 -4.81 -8.02 -6.29
N THR A 334 -4.23 -7.74 -7.45
CA THR A 334 -3.53 -8.72 -8.27
C THR A 334 -2.12 -8.25 -8.62
N PRO A 335 -1.19 -9.16 -8.96
CA PRO A 335 0.13 -8.79 -9.46
C PRO A 335 0.09 -7.88 -10.70
N ASP A 336 -0.91 -8.02 -11.57
CA ASP A 336 -1.10 -7.12 -12.72
C ASP A 336 -1.40 -5.68 -12.30
N GLN A 337 -2.27 -5.50 -11.30
CA GLN A 337 -2.58 -4.18 -10.78
C GLN A 337 -1.36 -3.55 -10.08
N ALA A 338 -0.62 -4.34 -9.31
CA ALA A 338 0.63 -3.91 -8.70
C ALA A 338 1.68 -3.51 -9.75
N LEU A 339 1.80 -4.27 -10.84
CA LEU A 339 2.70 -3.96 -11.94
C LEU A 339 2.31 -2.65 -12.65
N LYS A 340 1.02 -2.45 -12.96
CA LYS A 340 0.54 -1.19 -13.55
C LYS A 340 0.82 0.01 -12.64
N LEU A 341 0.57 -0.13 -11.34
CA LEU A 341 0.89 0.89 -10.35
C LEU A 341 2.39 1.22 -10.37
N MET A 342 3.26 0.20 -10.29
CA MET A 342 4.70 0.42 -10.29
C MET A 342 5.23 1.00 -11.61
N LYS A 343 4.61 0.70 -12.75
CA LYS A 343 4.93 1.39 -14.02
C LYS A 343 4.65 2.89 -13.94
N ILE A 344 3.58 3.29 -13.26
CA ILE A 344 3.26 4.72 -13.02
C ILE A 344 4.31 5.34 -12.08
N ILE A 345 4.75 4.61 -11.05
CA ILE A 345 5.82 5.06 -10.14
C ILE A 345 7.15 5.25 -10.90
N ASP A 346 7.55 4.29 -11.72
CA ASP A 346 8.77 4.39 -12.52
C ASP A 346 8.70 5.57 -13.50
N ALA A 347 7.58 5.72 -14.21
CA ALA A 347 7.34 6.83 -15.13
C ALA A 347 7.27 8.20 -14.42
N THR A 348 6.85 8.23 -13.16
CA THR A 348 6.88 9.44 -12.31
C THR A 348 8.31 9.90 -12.10
N TYR A 349 9.20 8.99 -11.68
CA TYR A 349 10.61 9.32 -11.48
C TYR A 349 11.31 9.68 -12.79
N GLU A 350 11.02 8.97 -13.88
CA GLU A 350 11.55 9.29 -15.20
C GLU A 350 11.09 10.68 -15.66
N SER A 351 9.80 11.01 -15.48
CA SER A 351 9.24 12.31 -15.87
C SER A 351 9.86 13.45 -15.07
N ALA A 352 10.00 13.29 -13.75
CA ALA A 352 10.64 14.28 -12.88
C ALA A 352 12.12 14.51 -13.25
N SER A 353 12.85 13.44 -13.59
CA SER A 353 14.26 13.55 -13.97
C SER A 353 14.48 14.17 -15.35
N SER A 354 13.57 13.90 -16.30
CA SER A 354 13.68 14.35 -17.69
C SER A 354 13.00 15.70 -17.95
N GLY A 355 12.10 16.14 -17.08
CA GLY A 355 11.27 17.33 -17.26
C GLY A 355 10.24 17.22 -18.39
N ARG A 356 9.87 16.00 -18.79
CA ARG A 356 9.01 15.72 -19.96
C ARG A 356 7.93 14.69 -19.62
N PRO A 357 6.81 14.66 -20.38
CA PRO A 357 5.88 13.55 -20.31
C PRO A 357 6.55 12.23 -20.72
N VAL A 358 6.34 11.17 -19.94
CA VAL A 358 6.84 9.81 -20.19
C VAL A 358 5.69 8.94 -20.69
N VAL A 359 5.94 8.17 -21.75
CA VAL A 359 5.00 7.18 -22.28
C VAL A 359 5.19 5.87 -21.52
N ILE A 360 4.10 5.27 -21.04
CA ILE A 360 4.16 3.94 -20.41
C ILE A 360 3.90 2.87 -21.48
N SER A 361 4.81 1.90 -21.57
CA SER A 361 4.73 0.75 -22.49
C SER A 361 4.29 -0.53 -21.83
#